data_AF-A0AAE4QI99-F1
#
_entry.id   AF-A0AAE4QI99-F1
#
_cell.length_a   1.000
_cell.length_b   1.000
_cell.length_c   1.000
_cell.angle_alpha   90.00
_cell.angle_beta   90.00
_cell.angle_gamma   90.00
#
_symmetry.space_group_name_H-M   'P 1'
#
loop_
_entity.id
_entity.type
_entity.pdbx_description
1 polymer ?
#
loop_
_entity_poly.entity_id
_entity_poly.type
_entity_poly.pdbx_seq_one_letter_code
_entity_poly.pdbx_strand_id
1 'polypeptide(L)'
;MNLWQKLVAIRKDIDVFVKNGKSYGYDYVTGSQILHKIKKNMDELQVILMPKMGEHKTWQYSYKNKKGREVTDFVIEGDGFYEWINAEKPEERETVPWKFFGQQDDVSKAYGSALTYSERYFLLKFFGVPTDEDDADAKDPTSKQPNNNNNNQNRTNAQHKEDLPLPTNATEGSEIVLSFGKYEGKTLREIFKENKGYLEWLIKNDKADNRIKTAINMMFQAAQQSA
;
A
#
# COMPACT_ATOMS: atom_id res chain seq x y z
N MET A 1 21.74 -27.06 2.93
CA MET A 1 20.36 -27.35 2.46
C MET A 1 20.30 -27.06 0.98
N ASN A 2 19.59 -27.87 0.20
CA ASN A 2 19.30 -27.56 -1.20
C ASN A 2 18.24 -26.43 -1.27
N LEU A 3 18.07 -25.78 -2.42
CA LEU A 3 17.16 -24.65 -2.64
C LEU A 3 15.73 -25.00 -2.20
N TRP A 4 15.23 -26.18 -2.57
CA TRP A 4 13.89 -26.63 -2.20
C TRP A 4 13.72 -26.78 -0.69
N GLN A 5 14.71 -27.34 0.01
CA GLN A 5 14.71 -27.43 1.47
C GLN A 5 14.73 -26.03 2.11
N LYS A 6 15.47 -25.08 1.54
CA LYS A 6 15.50 -23.68 2.01
C LYS A 6 14.14 -23.02 1.81
N LEU A 7 13.51 -23.18 0.65
CA LEU A 7 12.16 -22.66 0.37
C LEU A 7 11.10 -23.27 1.31
N VAL A 8 11.20 -24.57 1.63
CA VAL A 8 10.34 -25.19 2.64
C VAL A 8 10.57 -24.60 4.03
N ALA A 9 11.82 -24.29 4.41
CA ALA A 9 12.10 -23.63 5.67
C ALA A 9 11.52 -22.21 5.72
N ILE A 10 11.68 -21.41 4.65
CA ILE A 10 11.04 -20.09 4.53
C ILE A 10 9.53 -20.21 4.68
N ARG A 11 8.92 -21.22 4.03
CA ARG A 11 7.46 -21.46 4.10
C ARG A 11 6.96 -21.76 5.51
N LYS A 12 7.72 -22.48 6.33
CA LYS A 12 7.30 -22.86 7.69
C LYS A 12 7.10 -21.68 8.62
N ASP A 13 7.82 -20.58 8.39
CA ASP A 13 7.72 -19.35 9.19
C ASP A 13 6.63 -18.40 8.70
N ILE A 14 5.98 -18.74 7.59
CA ILE A 14 4.81 -18.05 7.10
C ILE A 14 3.61 -18.51 7.93
N ASP A 15 3.56 -18.06 9.18
CA ASP A 15 2.36 -18.15 10.01
C ASP A 15 1.26 -17.26 9.41
N VAL A 16 0.01 -17.72 9.56
CA VAL A 16 -1.23 -17.09 9.05
C VAL A 16 -1.08 -15.57 9.01
N PHE A 17 -1.15 -15.01 7.80
CA PHE A 17 -1.03 -13.56 7.65
C PHE A 17 -2.25 -12.88 8.28
N VAL A 18 -1.98 -11.94 9.19
CA VAL A 18 -3.01 -11.04 9.72
C VAL A 18 -3.20 -9.92 8.72
N LYS A 19 -4.41 -9.85 8.13
CA LYS A 19 -4.81 -8.76 7.24
C LYS A 19 -4.62 -7.41 7.94
N ASN A 20 -3.78 -6.55 7.39
CA ASN A 20 -3.50 -5.23 7.94
C ASN A 20 -3.63 -4.09 6.91
N GLY A 21 -3.88 -4.40 5.64
CA GLY A 21 -4.13 -3.40 4.60
C GLY A 21 -5.62 -3.16 4.42
N LYS A 22 -6.03 -1.89 4.24
CA LYS A 22 -7.42 -1.54 3.91
C LYS A 22 -7.46 -0.73 2.62
N SER A 23 -8.11 -1.26 1.57
CA SER A 23 -8.33 -0.55 0.31
C SER A 23 -9.76 -0.71 -0.19
N TYR A 24 -10.43 0.36 -0.62
CA TYR A 24 -11.81 0.35 -1.13
C TYR A 24 -12.83 -0.50 -0.33
N GLY A 25 -12.69 -0.62 0.99
CA GLY A 25 -13.55 -1.45 1.85
C GLY A 25 -13.20 -2.95 1.85
N TYR A 26 -11.97 -3.31 1.48
CA TYR A 26 -11.41 -4.66 1.51
C TYR A 26 -10.21 -4.67 2.45
N ASP A 27 -10.16 -5.70 3.30
CA ASP A 27 -8.99 -6.01 4.12
C ASP A 27 -8.10 -7.00 3.38
N TYR A 28 -6.82 -6.67 3.17
CA TYR A 28 -5.85 -7.48 2.43
C TYR A 28 -4.52 -7.62 3.18
N VAL A 29 -3.71 -8.61 2.80
CA VAL A 29 -2.33 -8.75 3.31
C VAL A 29 -1.41 -7.78 2.57
N THR A 30 -0.76 -6.86 3.29
CA THR A 30 0.17 -5.92 2.64
C THR A 30 1.40 -6.65 2.10
N GLY A 31 1.88 -6.29 0.90
CA GLY A 31 3.11 -6.88 0.34
C GLY A 31 4.31 -6.71 1.28
N SER A 32 4.38 -5.57 1.99
CA SER A 32 5.41 -5.26 2.98
C SER A 32 5.43 -6.23 4.17
N GLN A 33 4.27 -6.74 4.62
CA GLN A 33 4.24 -7.76 5.69
C GLN A 33 4.83 -9.09 5.22
N ILE A 34 4.47 -9.50 3.99
CA ILE A 34 4.97 -10.74 3.40
C ILE A 34 6.49 -10.65 3.27
N LEU A 35 6.97 -9.59 2.64
CA LEU A 35 8.39 -9.32 2.46
C LEU A 35 9.11 -9.23 3.80
N HIS A 36 8.58 -8.53 4.81
CA HIS A 36 9.25 -8.43 6.11
C HIS A 36 9.37 -9.79 6.82
N LYS A 37 8.34 -10.64 6.74
CA LYS A 37 8.38 -11.99 7.32
C LYS A 37 9.41 -12.88 6.60
N ILE A 38 9.42 -12.89 5.28
CA ILE A 38 10.26 -13.83 4.52
C ILE A 38 11.69 -13.32 4.32
N LYS A 39 11.92 -12.01 4.27
CA LYS A 39 13.23 -11.42 3.94
C LYS A 39 14.29 -11.85 4.94
N LYS A 40 13.98 -11.85 6.24
CA LYS A 40 14.91 -12.32 7.28
C LYS A 40 15.38 -13.75 6.98
N ASN A 41 14.44 -14.65 6.67
CA ASN A 41 14.75 -16.05 6.39
C ASN A 41 15.46 -16.23 5.05
N MET A 42 15.13 -15.42 4.05
CA MET A 42 15.85 -15.39 2.78
C MET A 42 17.31 -14.99 2.98
N ASP A 43 17.58 -13.96 3.79
CA ASP A 43 18.93 -13.49 4.11
C ASP A 43 19.69 -14.57 4.91
N GLU A 44 19.09 -15.16 5.95
CA GLU A 44 19.70 -16.22 6.77
C GLU A 44 19.97 -17.51 5.99
N LEU A 45 19.05 -17.90 5.10
CA LEU A 45 19.17 -19.11 4.28
C LEU A 45 19.89 -18.86 2.96
N GLN A 46 20.34 -17.63 2.68
CA GLN A 46 21.03 -17.26 1.44
C GLN A 46 20.21 -17.62 0.19
N VAL A 47 18.94 -17.18 0.17
CA VAL A 47 18.00 -17.35 -0.96
C VAL A 47 17.66 -15.99 -1.54
N ILE A 48 17.84 -15.84 -2.85
CA ILE A 48 17.48 -14.62 -3.58
C ILE A 48 16.19 -14.89 -4.37
N LEU A 49 15.28 -13.91 -4.35
CA LEU A 49 14.17 -13.83 -5.30
C LEU A 49 14.46 -12.72 -6.30
N MET A 50 14.46 -13.06 -7.59
CA MET A 50 14.74 -12.10 -8.65
C MET A 50 13.57 -12.05 -9.65
N PRO A 51 12.90 -10.90 -9.83
CA PRO A 51 11.97 -10.72 -10.94
C PRO A 51 12.75 -10.56 -12.25
N LYS A 52 12.28 -11.18 -13.32
CA LYS A 52 12.76 -11.00 -14.70
C LYS A 52 11.58 -10.68 -15.59
N MET A 53 11.57 -9.50 -16.19
CA MET A 53 10.54 -9.10 -17.14
C MET A 53 10.81 -9.73 -18.50
N GLY A 54 9.76 -10.28 -19.11
CA GLY A 54 9.74 -10.68 -20.50
C GLY A 54 9.17 -9.58 -21.38
N GLU A 55 8.53 -9.99 -22.47
CA GLU A 55 7.78 -9.08 -23.33
C GLU A 55 6.60 -8.48 -22.58
N HIS A 56 6.32 -7.21 -22.86
CA HIS A 56 5.15 -6.53 -22.31
C HIS A 56 4.50 -5.66 -23.38
N LYS A 57 3.20 -5.46 -23.19
CA LYS A 57 2.35 -4.59 -23.98
C LYS A 57 1.78 -3.50 -23.07
N THR A 58 1.88 -2.27 -23.56
CA THR A 58 1.23 -1.11 -22.97
C THR A 58 0.17 -0.61 -23.92
N TRP A 59 -1.04 -0.41 -23.42
CA TRP A 59 -2.14 0.15 -24.21
C TRP A 59 -3.01 1.07 -23.36
N GLN A 60 -3.81 1.91 -24.04
CA GLN A 60 -4.68 2.89 -23.38
C GLN A 60 -6.14 2.52 -23.55
N TYR A 61 -6.93 2.78 -22.52
CA TYR A 61 -8.37 2.60 -22.51
C TYR A 61 -9.05 3.88 -22.05
N SER A 62 -9.86 4.49 -22.92
CA SER A 62 -10.61 5.70 -22.57
C SER A 62 -12.08 5.37 -22.35
N TYR A 63 -12.65 5.90 -21.28
CA TYR A 63 -14.05 5.70 -20.90
C TYR A 63 -14.60 6.92 -20.16
N LYS A 64 -15.92 7.08 -20.19
CA LYS A 64 -16.62 8.03 -19.32
C LYS A 64 -16.84 7.42 -17.95
N ASN A 65 -16.30 8.05 -16.93
CA ASN A 65 -16.56 7.63 -15.55
C ASN A 65 -18.00 7.97 -15.12
N LYS A 66 -18.40 7.55 -13.91
CA LYS A 66 -19.74 7.82 -13.34
C LYS A 66 -20.11 9.30 -13.22
N LYS A 67 -19.15 10.22 -13.36
CA LYS A 67 -19.33 11.68 -13.33
C LYS A 67 -19.33 12.30 -14.73
N GLY A 68 -19.36 11.49 -15.79
CA GLY A 68 -19.36 11.92 -17.18
C GLY A 68 -18.05 12.51 -17.69
N ARG A 69 -16.96 12.43 -16.90
CA ARG A 69 -15.63 12.88 -17.34
C ARG A 69 -14.99 11.78 -18.17
N GLU A 70 -14.39 12.16 -19.28
CA GLU A 70 -13.47 11.30 -20.01
C GLU A 70 -12.25 11.03 -19.13
N VAL A 71 -11.92 9.75 -18.98
CA VAL A 71 -10.76 9.25 -18.26
C VAL A 71 -10.03 8.30 -19.20
N THR A 72 -8.70 8.39 -19.21
CA THR A 72 -7.83 7.48 -19.94
C THR A 72 -6.97 6.74 -18.92
N ASP A 73 -7.09 5.41 -18.92
CA ASP A 73 -6.22 4.55 -18.15
C ASP A 73 -5.17 3.91 -19.07
N PHE A 74 -3.98 3.68 -18.52
CA PHE A 74 -2.92 2.89 -19.10
C PHE A 74 -2.97 1.49 -18.51
N VAL A 75 -2.94 0.49 -19.38
CA VAL A 75 -2.89 -0.92 -19.01
C VAL A 75 -1.55 -1.52 -19.42
N ILE A 76 -0.88 -2.14 -18.46
CA ILE A 76 0.33 -2.93 -18.64
C ILE A 76 -0.05 -4.41 -18.53
N GLU A 77 0.26 -5.17 -19.57
CA GLU A 77 0.22 -6.63 -19.59
C GLU A 77 1.63 -7.11 -19.95
N GLY A 78 2.24 -7.93 -19.11
CA GLY A 78 3.58 -8.45 -19.36
C GLY A 78 3.71 -9.91 -18.98
N ASP A 79 4.45 -10.65 -19.79
CA ASP A 79 4.99 -11.94 -19.37
C ASP A 79 6.27 -11.71 -18.58
N GLY A 80 6.56 -12.60 -17.64
CA GLY A 80 7.82 -12.56 -16.92
C GLY A 80 7.99 -13.78 -16.04
N PHE A 81 8.99 -13.70 -15.17
CA PHE A 81 9.39 -14.81 -14.33
C PHE A 81 9.86 -14.31 -12.98
N TYR A 82 9.69 -15.17 -11.98
CA TYR A 82 10.41 -15.07 -10.72
C TYR A 82 11.41 -16.20 -10.64
N GLU A 83 12.66 -15.86 -10.33
CA GLU A 83 13.73 -16.83 -10.15
C GLU A 83 14.15 -16.89 -8.68
N TRP A 84 14.00 -18.07 -8.09
CA TRP A 84 14.59 -18.39 -6.79
C TRP A 84 16.00 -18.89 -7.00
N ILE A 85 16.98 -18.31 -6.32
CA ILE A 85 18.40 -18.62 -6.51
C ILE A 85 19.00 -18.95 -5.15
N ASN A 86 19.68 -20.10 -5.04
CA ASN A 86 20.54 -20.39 -3.90
C ASN A 86 21.83 -19.57 -4.04
N ALA A 87 22.03 -18.55 -3.20
CA ALA A 87 23.19 -17.67 -3.32
C ALA A 87 24.52 -18.39 -3.02
N GLU A 88 24.50 -19.47 -2.25
CA GLU A 88 25.69 -20.30 -2.00
C GLU A 88 26.06 -21.19 -3.19
N LYS A 89 25.08 -21.48 -4.07
CA LYS A 89 25.23 -22.34 -5.24
C LYS A 89 24.36 -21.82 -6.39
N PRO A 90 24.74 -20.73 -7.08
CA PRO A 90 23.84 -19.99 -7.95
C PRO A 90 23.27 -20.77 -9.14
N GLU A 91 23.91 -21.85 -9.57
CA GLU A 91 23.37 -22.78 -10.58
C GLU A 91 22.13 -23.54 -10.09
N GLU A 92 21.97 -23.68 -8.77
CA GLU A 92 20.76 -24.20 -8.15
C GLU A 92 19.72 -23.07 -8.06
N ARG A 93 18.84 -23.05 -9.07
CA ARG A 93 17.79 -22.06 -9.23
C ARG A 93 16.51 -22.69 -9.73
N GLU A 94 15.40 -22.04 -9.44
CA GLU A 94 14.08 -22.43 -9.90
C GLU A 94 13.39 -21.22 -10.52
N THR A 95 12.89 -21.38 -11.75
CA THR A 95 12.23 -20.31 -12.50
C THR A 95 10.75 -20.58 -12.60
N VAL A 96 9.95 -19.64 -12.10
CA VAL A 96 8.49 -19.71 -12.13
C VAL A 96 7.96 -18.67 -13.12
N PRO A 97 7.35 -19.10 -14.25
CA PRO A 97 6.66 -18.21 -15.16
C PRO A 97 5.49 -17.51 -14.47
N TRP A 98 5.32 -16.22 -14.75
CA TRP A 98 4.30 -15.38 -14.14
C TRP A 98 3.81 -14.29 -15.11
N LYS A 99 2.66 -13.70 -14.79
CA LYS A 99 2.11 -12.57 -15.55
C LYS A 99 2.02 -11.31 -14.70
N PHE A 100 2.26 -10.19 -15.34
CA PHE A 100 2.26 -8.86 -14.76
C PHE A 100 1.12 -8.05 -15.32
N PHE A 101 0.26 -7.53 -14.43
CA PHE A 101 -0.91 -6.74 -14.81
C PHE A 101 -1.03 -5.51 -13.93
N GLY A 102 -1.17 -4.35 -14.57
CA GLY A 102 -1.41 -3.10 -13.88
C GLY A 102 -2.26 -2.14 -14.71
N GLN A 103 -3.14 -1.41 -14.04
CA GLN A 103 -3.98 -0.40 -14.66
C GLN A 103 -4.04 0.84 -13.77
N GLN A 104 -3.68 2.00 -14.33
CA GLN A 104 -3.75 3.30 -13.64
C GLN A 104 -3.97 4.45 -14.63
N ASP A 105 -4.31 5.62 -14.11
CA ASP A 105 -4.46 6.89 -14.85
C ASP A 105 -3.16 7.46 -15.42
N ASP A 106 -2.02 6.89 -15.02
CA ASP A 106 -0.67 7.26 -15.43
C ASP A 106 0.15 6.00 -15.74
N VAL A 107 0.97 6.06 -16.79
CA VAL A 107 1.74 4.90 -17.27
C VAL A 107 2.77 4.41 -16.25
N SER A 108 3.46 5.32 -15.55
CA SER A 108 4.45 4.94 -14.55
C SER A 108 3.79 4.32 -13.32
N LYS A 109 2.64 4.85 -12.90
CA LYS A 109 1.83 4.22 -11.85
C LYS A 109 1.30 2.86 -12.27
N ALA A 110 0.86 2.71 -13.53
CA ALA A 110 0.34 1.44 -14.05
C ALA A 110 1.43 0.38 -14.03
N TYR A 111 2.64 0.72 -14.46
CA TYR A 111 3.81 -0.15 -14.40
C TYR A 111 4.18 -0.51 -12.96
N GLY A 112 4.27 0.47 -12.06
CA GLY A 112 4.54 0.21 -10.64
C GLY A 112 3.47 -0.68 -9.98
N SER A 113 2.20 -0.49 -10.36
CA SER A 113 1.09 -1.35 -9.91
C SER A 113 1.26 -2.78 -10.43
N ALA A 114 1.66 -2.96 -11.69
CA ALA A 114 1.93 -4.28 -12.25
C ALA A 114 3.02 -5.03 -11.47
N LEU A 115 4.12 -4.35 -11.13
CA LEU A 115 5.22 -4.94 -10.37
C LEU A 115 4.79 -5.34 -8.95
N THR A 116 4.20 -4.40 -8.22
CA THR A 116 3.89 -4.58 -6.80
C THR A 116 2.71 -5.52 -6.56
N TYR A 117 1.68 -5.46 -7.41
CA TYR A 117 0.52 -6.33 -7.30
C TYR A 117 0.89 -7.77 -7.65
N SER A 118 1.61 -7.97 -8.76
CA SER A 118 2.03 -9.32 -9.15
C SER A 118 3.02 -9.95 -8.18
N GLU A 119 3.96 -9.19 -7.59
CA GLU A 119 4.87 -9.70 -6.56
C GLU A 119 4.12 -10.23 -5.35
N ARG A 120 3.13 -9.45 -4.87
CA ARG A 120 2.29 -9.86 -3.76
C ARG A 120 1.61 -11.20 -4.03
N TYR A 121 0.91 -11.33 -5.16
CA TYR A 121 0.20 -12.58 -5.48
C TYR A 121 1.14 -13.73 -5.79
N PHE A 122 2.28 -13.47 -6.42
CA PHE A 122 3.31 -14.48 -6.62
C PHE A 122 3.74 -15.09 -5.28
N LEU A 123 4.12 -14.26 -4.30
CA LEU A 123 4.56 -14.73 -2.99
C LEU A 123 3.44 -15.48 -2.25
N LEU A 124 2.21 -14.96 -2.25
CA LEU A 124 1.06 -15.62 -1.62
C LEU A 124 0.81 -17.01 -2.23
N LYS A 125 0.73 -17.10 -3.56
CA LYS A 125 0.45 -18.36 -4.25
C LYS A 125 1.61 -19.35 -4.14
N PHE A 126 2.85 -18.88 -4.30
CA PHE A 126 4.05 -19.72 -4.21
C PHE A 126 4.17 -20.40 -2.84
N PHE A 127 3.91 -19.66 -1.75
CA PHE A 127 4.00 -20.21 -0.39
C PHE A 127 2.71 -20.90 0.10
N GLY A 128 1.67 -20.98 -0.74
CA GLY A 128 0.42 -21.66 -0.42
C GLY A 128 -0.39 -20.94 0.65
N VAL A 129 -0.36 -19.62 0.62
CA VAL A 129 -1.07 -18.76 1.57
C VAL A 129 -2.54 -18.67 1.14
N PRO A 130 -3.50 -18.87 2.05
CA PRO A 130 -4.93 -18.71 1.74
C PRO A 130 -5.23 -17.33 1.16
N THR A 131 -6.01 -17.30 0.09
CA THR A 131 -6.37 -16.08 -0.66
C THR A 131 -7.87 -16.04 -0.97
N ASP A 132 -8.66 -16.92 -0.37
CA ASP A 132 -10.10 -17.08 -0.60
C ASP A 132 -10.88 -15.78 -0.36
N GLU A 133 -10.44 -14.97 0.60
CA GLU A 133 -11.05 -13.68 0.90
C GLU A 133 -10.53 -12.52 0.01
N ASP A 134 -9.46 -12.75 -0.76
CA ASP A 134 -8.90 -11.81 -1.75
C ASP A 134 -9.38 -12.16 -3.18
N ASP A 135 -10.27 -13.16 -3.31
CA ASP A 135 -10.89 -13.55 -4.58
C ASP A 135 -11.89 -12.48 -5.03
N ALA A 136 -11.83 -12.14 -6.32
CA ALA A 136 -12.76 -11.21 -6.95
C ALA A 136 -14.22 -11.72 -6.88
N ASP A 137 -14.39 -13.05 -6.82
CA ASP A 137 -15.68 -13.74 -6.78
C ASP A 137 -16.19 -14.01 -5.36
N ALA A 138 -15.42 -13.73 -4.30
CA ALA A 138 -15.85 -13.89 -2.90
C ALA A 138 -16.98 -12.93 -2.48
N LYS A 139 -17.52 -12.15 -3.40
CA LYS A 139 -18.67 -11.27 -3.18
C LYS A 139 -19.85 -11.66 -4.05
N ASP A 140 -20.88 -12.17 -3.38
CA ASP A 140 -22.25 -12.23 -3.89
C ASP A 140 -22.67 -10.82 -4.38
N PRO A 141 -23.17 -10.65 -5.62
CA PRO A 141 -23.61 -9.36 -6.14
C PRO A 141 -25.00 -9.01 -5.56
N THR A 142 -25.14 -8.97 -4.24
CA THR A 142 -26.41 -8.67 -3.58
C THR A 142 -26.57 -7.16 -3.36
N SER A 143 -27.25 -6.55 -4.34
CA SER A 143 -28.16 -5.41 -4.23
C SER A 143 -27.76 -4.25 -3.30
N LYS A 144 -27.11 -3.23 -3.87
CA LYS A 144 -27.15 -1.87 -3.29
C LYS A 144 -28.55 -1.29 -3.46
N GLN A 145 -29.36 -1.25 -2.39
CA GLN A 145 -30.56 -0.41 -2.35
C GLN A 145 -30.18 1.08 -2.43
N PRO A 146 -31.00 1.91 -3.10
CA PRO A 146 -30.70 3.32 -3.32
C PRO A 146 -31.10 4.15 -2.09
N ASN A 147 -30.13 4.58 -1.28
CA ASN A 147 -30.38 5.66 -0.33
C ASN A 147 -30.06 7.01 -1.00
N ASN A 148 -31.13 7.69 -1.39
CA ASN A 148 -31.16 9.13 -1.64
C ASN A 148 -30.61 9.87 -0.42
N ASN A 149 -29.52 10.60 -0.58
CA ASN A 149 -29.28 11.87 0.11
C ASN A 149 -28.25 12.69 -0.67
N ASN A 150 -28.75 13.75 -1.28
CA ASN A 150 -27.96 14.84 -1.83
C ASN A 150 -27.24 15.57 -0.68
N ASN A 151 -25.91 15.57 -0.70
CA ASN A 151 -25.14 16.76 -0.36
C ASN A 151 -23.78 16.72 -1.05
N ASN A 152 -23.47 17.83 -1.72
CA ASN A 152 -22.37 18.01 -2.64
C ASN A 152 -21.03 18.21 -1.91
N GLN A 153 -20.03 17.55 -2.52
CA GLN A 153 -18.64 17.96 -2.72
C GLN A 153 -17.59 17.84 -1.60
N ASN A 154 -16.52 17.16 -2.04
CA ASN A 154 -15.12 17.13 -1.56
C ASN A 154 -14.75 16.12 -0.48
N ARG A 155 -14.56 14.86 -0.91
CA ARG A 155 -13.64 13.91 -0.29
C ARG A 155 -12.86 13.17 -1.37
N THR A 156 -11.65 13.66 -1.67
CA THR A 156 -10.61 12.91 -2.37
C THR A 156 -9.69 12.26 -1.35
N ASN A 157 -9.59 10.94 -1.46
CA ASN A 157 -8.46 10.07 -1.12
C ASN A 157 -7.94 10.10 0.32
N ALA A 158 -8.61 9.32 1.17
CA ALA A 158 -8.00 8.71 2.34
C ALA A 158 -7.30 7.40 1.93
N GLN A 159 -6.08 7.48 1.39
CA GLN A 159 -5.14 6.37 1.30
C GLN A 159 -3.71 6.87 1.03
N HIS A 160 -2.74 6.25 1.71
CA HIS A 160 -1.33 6.64 1.89
C HIS A 160 -1.07 7.67 3.00
N LYS A 161 -1.13 7.23 4.27
CA LYS A 161 -0.64 8.01 5.42
C LYS A 161 0.70 7.57 5.99
N GLU A 162 1.24 6.42 5.59
CA GLU A 162 2.52 5.93 6.12
C GLU A 162 3.74 6.15 5.19
N ASP A 163 3.54 6.53 3.92
CA ASP A 163 4.64 6.81 2.96
C ASP A 163 4.79 8.30 2.57
N LEU A 164 3.99 9.20 3.17
CA LEU A 164 4.18 10.64 2.95
C LEU A 164 5.45 11.10 3.68
N PRO A 165 6.33 11.90 3.05
CA PRO A 165 7.52 12.41 3.71
C PRO A 165 7.11 13.15 5.00
N LEU A 166 7.94 12.98 6.05
CA LEU A 166 7.81 13.76 7.26
C LEU A 166 7.96 15.25 6.91
N PRO A 167 7.14 16.14 7.50
CA PRO A 167 7.30 17.57 7.25
C PRO A 167 8.70 18.01 7.69
N THR A 168 9.32 18.89 6.90
CA THR A 168 10.67 19.37 7.16
C THR A 168 10.71 20.63 8.02
N ASN A 169 9.56 21.30 8.16
CA ASN A 169 9.41 22.53 8.96
C ASN A 169 7.96 22.73 9.43
N ALA A 170 7.77 23.65 10.38
CA ALA A 170 6.46 23.95 10.97
C ALA A 170 5.44 24.48 9.95
N THR A 171 5.88 25.22 8.92
CA THR A 171 4.99 25.73 7.86
C THR A 171 4.38 24.58 7.08
N GLU A 172 5.21 23.63 6.62
CA GLU A 172 4.77 22.42 5.92
C GLU A 172 3.89 21.54 6.82
N GLY A 173 4.30 21.33 8.08
CA GLY A 173 3.52 20.56 9.05
C GLY A 173 2.14 21.15 9.31
N SER A 174 2.03 22.49 9.32
CA SER A 174 0.78 23.19 9.62
C SER A 174 -0.31 23.05 8.55
N GLU A 175 0.06 22.71 7.31
CA GLU A 175 -0.87 22.49 6.19
C GLU A 175 -1.48 21.07 6.19
N ILE A 176 -1.03 20.17 7.08
CA ILE A 176 -1.55 18.81 7.14
C ILE A 176 -3.02 18.82 7.59
N VAL A 177 -3.89 18.21 6.78
CA VAL A 177 -5.32 18.07 7.08
C VAL A 177 -5.57 16.79 7.90
N LEU A 178 -6.28 16.91 9.02
CA LEU A 178 -6.77 15.76 9.75
C LEU A 178 -7.88 15.07 8.97
N SER A 179 -7.74 13.77 8.75
CA SER A 179 -8.73 12.95 8.04
C SER A 179 -9.61 12.13 8.99
N PHE A 180 -9.60 12.47 10.27
CA PHE A 180 -10.31 11.74 11.33
C PHE A 180 -10.54 12.63 12.57
N GLY A 181 -11.43 12.19 13.45
CA GLY A 181 -11.66 12.79 14.76
C GLY A 181 -12.51 14.06 14.71
N LYS A 182 -12.55 14.80 15.83
CA LYS A 182 -13.42 15.97 16.02
C LYS A 182 -13.19 17.06 14.97
N TYR A 183 -11.98 17.18 14.47
CA TYR A 183 -11.54 18.21 13.52
C TYR A 183 -11.21 17.63 12.14
N GLU A 184 -11.87 16.54 11.75
CA GLU A 184 -11.77 16.00 10.40
C GLU A 184 -12.06 17.09 9.35
N GLY A 185 -11.17 17.21 8.37
CA GLY A 185 -11.23 18.21 7.30
C GLY A 185 -10.52 19.52 7.60
N LYS A 186 -10.03 19.75 8.84
CA LYS A 186 -9.24 20.95 9.19
C LYS A 186 -7.74 20.69 9.13
N THR A 187 -6.98 21.73 8.78
CA THR A 187 -5.52 21.77 8.87
C THR A 187 -5.06 21.83 10.32
N LEU A 188 -3.86 21.33 10.60
CA LEU A 188 -3.25 21.47 11.94
C LEU A 188 -3.14 22.95 12.33
N ARG A 189 -2.89 23.87 11.39
CA ARG A 189 -2.89 25.32 11.63
C ARG A 189 -4.22 25.83 12.17
N GLU A 190 -5.33 25.46 11.53
CA GLU A 190 -6.66 25.89 11.95
C GLU A 190 -6.99 25.37 13.35
N ILE A 191 -6.66 24.10 13.62
CA ILE A 191 -6.87 23.49 14.93
C ILE A 191 -5.97 24.14 15.97
N PHE A 192 -4.72 24.49 15.64
CA PHE A 192 -3.82 25.17 16.57
C PHE A 192 -4.33 26.56 16.97
N LYS A 193 -5.02 27.27 16.07
CA LYS A 193 -5.66 28.56 16.37
C LYS A 193 -6.94 28.42 17.18
N GLU A 194 -7.71 27.38 16.92
CA GLU A 194 -9.02 27.16 17.55
C GLU A 194 -8.93 26.42 18.89
N ASN A 195 -8.06 25.41 19.00
CA ASN A 195 -7.93 24.54 20.17
C ASN A 195 -6.57 23.82 20.23
N LYS A 196 -5.58 24.49 20.83
CA LYS A 196 -4.24 23.90 21.07
C LYS A 196 -4.28 22.62 21.91
N GLY A 197 -5.14 22.56 22.91
CA GLY A 197 -5.25 21.40 23.82
C GLY A 197 -5.66 20.11 23.09
N TYR A 198 -6.43 20.22 22.01
CA TYR A 198 -6.74 19.04 21.18
C TYR A 198 -5.48 18.47 20.50
N LEU A 199 -4.56 19.32 20.05
CA LEU A 199 -3.31 18.87 19.43
C LEU A 199 -2.35 18.25 20.46
N GLU A 200 -2.31 18.77 21.68
CA GLU A 200 -1.56 18.19 22.80
C GLU A 200 -2.08 16.78 23.18
N TRP A 201 -3.40 16.61 23.18
CA TRP A 201 -4.02 15.29 23.36
C TRP A 201 -3.71 14.36 22.18
N LEU A 202 -3.78 14.89 20.95
CA LEU A 202 -3.61 14.10 19.73
C LEU A 202 -2.19 13.51 19.60
N ILE A 203 -1.16 14.20 20.09
CA ILE A 203 0.22 13.66 20.15
C ILE A 203 0.29 12.36 20.97
N LYS A 204 -0.52 12.24 22.02
CA LYS A 204 -0.54 11.09 22.92
C LYS A 204 -1.51 10.00 22.46
N ASN A 205 -2.27 10.24 21.39
CA ASN A 205 -3.29 9.32 20.91
C ASN A 205 -2.75 8.35 19.86
N ASP A 206 -3.19 7.10 19.92
CA ASP A 206 -2.76 6.05 18.98
C ASP A 206 -3.31 6.24 17.57
N LYS A 207 -4.36 7.06 17.40
CA LYS A 207 -4.92 7.39 16.08
C LYS A 207 -4.05 8.34 15.25
N ALA A 208 -3.09 9.03 15.89
CA ALA A 208 -2.18 9.91 15.19
C ALA A 208 -0.95 9.12 14.71
N ASP A 209 -0.73 9.13 13.40
CA ASP A 209 0.47 8.58 12.77
C ASP A 209 1.73 9.42 13.10
N ASN A 210 2.91 8.87 12.80
CA ASN A 210 4.20 9.51 13.08
C ASN A 210 4.35 10.88 12.39
N ARG A 211 3.75 11.04 11.21
CA ARG A 211 3.80 12.28 10.43
C ARG A 211 3.01 13.40 11.10
N ILE A 212 1.79 13.11 11.55
CA ILE A 212 0.95 14.04 12.32
C ILE A 212 1.63 14.42 13.64
N LYS A 213 2.17 13.45 14.37
CA LYS A 213 2.87 13.71 15.64
C LYS A 213 4.09 14.62 15.44
N THR A 214 4.90 14.35 14.42
CA THR A 214 6.07 15.15 14.05
C THR A 214 5.67 16.60 13.69
N ALA A 215 4.63 16.77 12.87
CA ALA A 215 4.13 18.07 12.48
C ALA A 215 3.68 18.93 13.67
N ILE A 216 2.90 18.33 14.57
CA ILE A 216 2.39 19.02 15.76
C ILE A 216 3.56 19.47 16.65
N ASN A 217 4.55 18.60 16.89
CA ASN A 217 5.74 18.94 17.67
C ASN A 217 6.53 20.11 17.07
N MET A 218 6.74 20.13 15.75
CA MET A 218 7.42 21.24 15.05
C MET A 218 6.65 22.57 15.21
N MET A 219 5.32 22.53 15.14
CA MET A 219 4.48 23.72 15.32
C MET A 219 4.55 24.29 16.75
N PHE A 220 4.55 23.42 17.77
CA PHE A 220 4.71 23.88 19.16
C PHE A 220 6.11 24.43 19.43
N GLN A 221 7.16 23.82 18.88
CA GLN A 221 8.53 24.33 18.99
C GLN A 221 8.70 25.69 18.32
N ALA A 222 8.20 25.86 17.10
CA ALA A 222 8.26 27.15 16.39
C ALA A 222 7.48 28.27 17.12
N ALA A 223 6.34 27.93 17.73
CA ALA A 223 5.55 28.88 18.51
C ALA A 223 6.25 29.32 19.81
N GLN A 224 7.06 28.46 20.42
CA GLN A 224 7.86 28.79 21.61
C GLN A 224 9.09 29.66 21.28
N GLN A 225 9.67 29.51 20.08
CA GLN A 225 10.80 30.33 19.62
C GLN A 225 10.38 31.72 19.12
N SER A 226 9.08 31.91 18.85
CA SER A 226 8.51 33.17 18.33
C SER A 226 7.78 33.99 19.41
N ALA A 227 7.81 33.54 20.67
CA ALA A 227 7.16 34.15 21.83
C ALA A 227 8.20 34.71 22.80
#